data_AF-A0AAQ0Q6P1-F1
#
_entry.id   AF-A0AAQ0Q6P1-F1
#
_cell.length_a   1.000
_cell.length_b   1.000
_cell.length_c   1.000
_cell.angle_alpha   90.00
_cell.angle_beta   90.00
_cell.angle_gamma   90.00
#
_symmetry.space_group_name_H-M   'P 1'
#
loop_
_entity.id
_entity.type
_entity.pdbx_description
1 polymer ?
#
loop_
_entity_poly.entity_id
_entity_poly.type
_entity_poly.pdbx_seq_one_letter_code
_entity_poly.pdbx_strand_id
1 'polypeptide(L)'
;MKSINKTIKDNRIKTHQAVCGWLKPRMNAVGTRWRIAARIRLANSWATKNPKKTFGYVVGTLLMVLLVDVAFTGARAEMNNPELARIANVEPIFNGFRTIQANKEAHRKTILELTSQGQSIRQELDSMIRIPVKSHADSIGIIKRYNSLENIAKSLKQNDTND
;
A
#
# COMPACT_ATOMS: atom_id res chain seq x y z
N MET A 1 36.63 -13.75 81.87
CA MET A 1 37.34 -13.05 80.78
C MET A 1 37.85 -14.09 79.77
N LYS A 2 37.57 -13.95 78.47
CA LYS A 2 38.05 -14.91 77.46
C LYS A 2 39.58 -14.81 77.36
N SER A 3 40.27 -15.95 77.33
CA SER A 3 41.74 -15.97 77.21
C SER A 3 42.17 -15.31 75.91
N ILE A 4 43.28 -14.58 75.97
CA ILE A 4 43.85 -13.82 74.84
C ILE A 4 44.02 -14.72 73.60
N ASN A 5 44.40 -15.97 73.80
CA ASN A 5 44.52 -16.98 72.74
C ASN A 5 43.19 -17.30 72.05
N LYS A 6 42.07 -17.29 72.76
CA LYS A 6 40.74 -17.53 72.19
C LYS A 6 40.27 -16.33 71.35
N THR A 7 40.55 -15.11 71.82
CA THR A 7 40.27 -13.87 71.09
C THR A 7 41.06 -13.78 69.77
N ILE A 8 42.34 -14.19 69.77
CA ILE A 8 43.17 -14.22 68.56
C ILE A 8 42.63 -15.23 67.54
N LYS A 9 42.26 -16.44 67.98
CA LYS A 9 41.65 -17.47 67.10
C LYS A 9 40.31 -17.00 66.53
N ASP A 10 39.45 -16.40 67.35
CA ASP A 10 38.16 -15.88 66.91
C ASP A 10 38.32 -14.75 65.88
N ASN A 11 39.31 -13.85 66.07
CA ASN A 11 39.62 -12.79 65.10
C ASN A 11 40.17 -13.34 63.78
N ARG A 12 40.96 -14.41 63.81
CA ARG A 12 41.43 -15.09 62.60
C ARG A 12 40.29 -15.73 61.82
N ILE A 13 39.34 -16.38 62.50
CA ILE A 13 38.17 -16.98 61.84
C ILE A 13 37.27 -15.90 61.23
N LYS A 14 37.03 -14.80 61.97
CA LYS A 14 36.25 -13.66 61.48
C LYS A 14 36.89 -12.98 60.27
N THR A 15 38.21 -12.80 60.27
CA THR A 15 38.92 -12.23 59.11
C THR A 15 38.86 -13.17 57.91
N HIS A 16 39.03 -14.48 58.10
CA HIS A 16 38.84 -15.45 57.01
C HIS A 16 37.41 -15.44 56.45
N GLN A 17 36.38 -15.36 57.31
CA GLN A 17 34.98 -15.30 56.87
C GLN A 17 34.66 -13.99 56.14
N ALA A 18 35.20 -12.86 56.59
CA ALA A 18 35.05 -11.58 55.91
C ALA A 18 35.75 -11.57 54.54
N VAL A 19 36.97 -12.12 54.45
CA VAL A 19 37.71 -12.25 53.19
C VAL A 19 37.00 -13.19 52.22
N CYS A 20 36.54 -14.36 52.70
CA CYS A 20 35.78 -15.30 51.87
C CYS A 20 34.42 -14.71 51.44
N GLY A 21 33.73 -14.01 52.32
CA GLY A 21 32.46 -13.33 52.02
C GLY A 21 32.61 -12.24 50.96
N TRP A 22 33.74 -11.51 50.98
CA TRP A 22 34.08 -10.50 49.97
C TRP A 22 34.54 -11.10 48.64
N LEU A 23 35.27 -12.23 48.68
CA LEU A 23 35.83 -12.86 47.49
C LEU A 23 34.81 -13.69 46.70
N LYS A 24 33.87 -14.35 47.40
CA LYS A 24 32.85 -15.22 46.81
C LYS A 24 31.97 -14.55 45.72
N PRO A 25 31.43 -13.32 45.89
CA PRO A 25 30.66 -12.67 44.83
C PRO A 25 31.51 -12.32 43.61
N ARG A 26 32.78 -11.93 43.81
CA ARG A 26 33.72 -11.62 42.72
C ARG A 26 34.13 -12.87 41.93
N MET A 27 34.40 -13.98 42.62
CA MET A 27 34.71 -15.26 41.99
C MET A 27 33.52 -15.86 41.24
N ASN A 28 32.29 -15.66 41.72
CA ASN A 28 31.10 -16.09 41.00
C ASN A 28 30.91 -15.31 39.69
N ALA A 29 31.12 -14.00 39.69
CA ALA A 29 31.05 -13.17 38.48
C ALA A 29 32.15 -13.52 37.45
N VAL A 30 33.35 -13.88 37.92
CA VAL A 30 34.43 -14.34 37.04
C VAL A 30 34.17 -15.78 36.58
N GLY A 31 33.67 -16.66 37.45
CA GLY A 31 33.34 -18.04 37.14
C GLY A 31 32.19 -18.19 36.14
N THR A 32 31.18 -17.32 36.18
CA THR A 32 30.12 -17.29 35.15
C THR A 32 30.69 -16.87 33.80
N ARG A 33 31.56 -15.87 33.73
CA ARG A 33 32.25 -15.46 32.49
C ARG A 33 33.12 -16.57 31.91
N TRP A 34 33.89 -17.25 32.76
CA TRP A 34 34.71 -18.40 32.35
C TRP A 34 33.85 -19.60 31.90
N ARG A 35 32.71 -19.87 32.55
CA ARG A 35 31.76 -20.90 32.12
C ARG A 35 31.12 -20.58 30.78
N ILE A 36 30.79 -19.32 30.51
CA ILE A 36 30.26 -18.89 29.20
C ILE A 36 31.32 -19.11 28.13
N ALA A 37 32.57 -18.70 28.36
CA ALA A 37 33.67 -18.93 27.43
C ALA A 37 33.91 -20.44 27.17
N ALA A 38 33.85 -21.28 28.20
CA ALA A 38 33.97 -22.73 28.05
C ALA A 38 32.81 -23.33 27.24
N ARG A 39 31.57 -22.88 27.49
CA ARG A 39 30.39 -23.29 26.72
C ARG A 39 30.47 -22.87 25.26
N ILE A 40 30.96 -21.65 24.97
CA ILE A 40 31.21 -21.18 23.60
C ILE A 40 32.26 -22.04 22.90
N ARG A 41 33.36 -22.40 23.59
CA ARG A 41 34.38 -23.30 23.02
C ARG A 41 33.82 -24.68 22.70
N LEU A 42 32.96 -25.22 23.56
CA LEU A 42 32.29 -26.51 23.33
C LEU A 42 31.28 -26.43 22.18
N ALA A 43 30.49 -25.36 22.10
CA ALA A 43 29.58 -25.11 21.00
C ALA A 43 30.33 -24.95 19.67
N ASN A 44 31.44 -24.21 19.65
CA ASN A 44 32.27 -24.05 18.45
C ASN A 44 32.95 -25.37 18.04
N SER A 45 33.46 -26.15 18.99
CA SER A 45 34.02 -27.50 18.71
C SER A 45 32.96 -28.47 18.18
N TRP A 46 31.73 -28.39 18.72
CA TRP A 46 30.62 -29.16 18.20
C TRP A 46 30.21 -28.71 16.80
N ALA A 47 30.26 -27.40 16.54
CA ALA A 47 29.93 -26.81 15.26
C ALA A 47 30.91 -27.21 14.15
N THR A 48 32.20 -27.29 14.46
CA THR A 48 33.23 -27.79 13.52
C THR A 48 33.10 -29.29 13.29
N LYS A 49 32.65 -30.07 14.27
CA LYS A 49 32.43 -31.52 14.15
C LYS A 49 31.22 -31.90 13.30
N ASN A 50 30.17 -31.06 13.28
CA ASN A 50 28.91 -31.34 12.57
C ASN A 50 28.52 -30.20 11.59
N PRO A 51 29.30 -29.96 10.53
CA PRO A 51 29.14 -28.79 9.67
C PRO A 51 27.80 -28.73 8.92
N LYS A 52 27.23 -29.89 8.54
CA LYS A 52 25.94 -29.96 7.83
C LYS A 52 24.76 -29.55 8.71
N LYS A 53 24.82 -29.89 10.00
CA LYS A 53 23.75 -29.57 10.95
C LYS A 53 23.81 -28.10 11.35
N THR A 54 25.00 -27.56 11.60
CA THR A 54 25.18 -26.13 11.91
C THR A 54 24.82 -25.22 10.75
N PHE A 55 25.18 -25.60 9.52
CA PHE A 55 24.71 -24.88 8.33
C PHE A 55 23.19 -24.87 8.25
N GLY A 56 22.53 -26.02 8.44
CA GLY A 56 21.07 -26.11 8.45
C GLY A 56 20.41 -25.24 9.53
N TYR A 57 20.95 -25.22 10.75
CA TYR A 57 20.45 -24.35 11.83
C TYR A 57 20.66 -22.87 11.52
N VAL A 58 21.82 -22.48 10.97
CA VAL A 58 22.11 -21.09 10.61
C VAL A 58 21.22 -20.63 9.46
N VAL A 59 21.12 -21.41 8.39
CA VAL A 59 20.24 -21.10 7.25
C VAL A 59 18.77 -21.09 7.68
N GLY A 60 18.36 -22.03 8.52
CA GLY A 60 16.98 -22.10 9.03
C GLY A 60 16.63 -20.92 9.94
N THR A 61 17.51 -20.52 10.84
CA THR A 61 17.29 -19.34 11.70
C THR A 61 17.32 -18.05 10.89
N LEU A 62 18.19 -17.93 9.89
CA LEU A 62 18.23 -16.78 8.99
C LEU A 62 16.95 -16.69 8.14
N LEU A 63 16.47 -17.82 7.60
CA LEU A 63 15.19 -17.88 6.90
C LEU A 63 14.02 -17.55 7.82
N MET A 64 14.02 -18.02 9.06
CA MET A 64 12.96 -17.71 10.02
C MET A 64 12.91 -16.21 10.30
N VAL A 65 14.07 -15.58 10.56
CA VAL A 65 14.15 -14.12 10.75
C VAL A 65 13.62 -13.38 9.51
N LEU A 66 14.06 -13.80 8.32
CA LEU A 66 13.59 -13.19 7.06
C LEU A 66 12.08 -13.33 6.87
N LEU A 67 11.49 -14.49 7.15
CA LEU A 67 10.05 -14.70 7.05
C LEU A 67 9.27 -13.87 8.07
N VAL A 68 9.80 -13.72 9.29
CA VAL A 68 9.21 -12.88 10.33
C VAL A 68 9.27 -11.40 9.93
N ASP A 69 10.41 -10.94 9.40
CA ASP A 69 10.57 -9.56 8.94
C ASP A 69 9.66 -9.25 7.75
N VAL A 70 9.54 -10.16 6.79
CA VAL A 70 8.62 -10.02 5.65
C VAL A 70 7.17 -10.03 6.11
N ALA A 71 6.78 -10.94 7.00
CA ALA A 71 5.41 -10.99 7.52
C ALA A 71 5.07 -9.71 8.32
N PHE A 72 6.00 -9.23 9.14
CA PHE A 72 5.80 -8.02 9.95
C PHE A 72 5.81 -6.74 9.10
N THR A 73 6.68 -6.68 8.10
CA THR A 73 6.71 -5.58 7.12
C THR A 73 5.47 -5.59 6.23
N GLY A 74 5.01 -6.77 5.79
CA GLY A 74 3.77 -6.94 5.06
C GLY A 74 2.55 -6.53 5.88
N ALA A 75 2.45 -7.01 7.13
CA ALA A 75 1.37 -6.63 8.05
C ALA A 75 1.38 -5.12 8.35
N ARG A 76 2.56 -4.51 8.53
CA ARG A 76 2.68 -3.05 8.64
C ARG A 76 2.34 -2.33 7.36
N ALA A 77 2.70 -2.85 6.19
CA ALA A 77 2.36 -2.23 4.91
C ALA A 77 0.85 -2.25 4.68
N GLU A 78 0.17 -3.33 5.06
CA GLU A 78 -1.28 -3.48 5.03
C GLU A 78 -1.98 -2.52 6.01
N MET A 79 -1.47 -2.42 7.25
CA MET A 79 -1.99 -1.47 8.23
C MET A 79 -1.76 0.00 7.85
N ASN A 80 -0.61 0.33 7.25
CA ASN A 80 -0.26 1.71 6.89
C ASN A 80 -0.83 2.13 5.53
N ASN A 81 -1.18 1.19 4.64
CA ASN A 81 -1.68 1.50 3.29
C ASN A 81 -2.92 0.66 2.92
N PRO A 82 -4.05 0.80 3.63
CA PRO A 82 -5.33 0.22 3.20
C PRO A 82 -5.78 0.75 1.82
N GLU A 83 -5.23 1.88 1.36
CA GLU A 83 -5.41 2.44 0.01
C GLU A 83 -4.71 1.60 -1.08
N LEU A 84 -3.49 1.10 -0.83
CA LEU A 84 -2.75 0.29 -1.82
C LEU A 84 -3.35 -1.10 -2.00
N ALA A 85 -3.96 -1.67 -0.96
CA ALA A 85 -4.73 -2.91 -1.06
C ALA A 85 -6.00 -2.75 -1.94
N ARG A 86 -6.58 -1.54 -2.02
CA ARG A 86 -7.65 -1.22 -2.97
C ARG A 86 -7.13 -0.97 -4.39
N ILE A 87 -5.88 -0.53 -4.53
CA ILE A 87 -5.22 -0.27 -5.83
C ILE A 87 -4.66 -1.55 -6.46
N ALA A 88 -4.27 -2.56 -5.66
CA ALA A 88 -3.87 -3.88 -6.15
C ALA A 88 -5.06 -4.70 -6.69
N ASN A 89 -6.29 -4.28 -6.40
CA ASN A 89 -7.46 -4.75 -7.12
C ASN A 89 -7.46 -4.03 -8.48
N VAL A 90 -6.82 -4.62 -9.50
CA VAL A 90 -6.67 -4.11 -10.89
C VAL A 90 -8.00 -3.96 -11.66
N GLU A 91 -9.13 -4.18 -10.99
CA GLU A 91 -10.49 -4.05 -11.48
C GLU A 91 -10.90 -2.64 -12.00
N PRO A 92 -10.44 -1.50 -11.44
CA PRO A 92 -10.91 -0.19 -11.89
C PRO A 92 -10.30 0.25 -13.21
N ILE A 93 -9.15 -0.29 -13.63
CA ILE A 93 -8.57 0.01 -14.94
C ILE A 93 -9.40 -0.63 -16.05
N PHE A 94 -9.76 -1.91 -15.88
CA PHE A 94 -10.60 -2.62 -16.85
C PHE A 94 -12.04 -2.10 -16.89
N ASN A 95 -12.60 -1.68 -15.74
CA ASN A 95 -13.90 -1.01 -15.70
C ASN A 95 -13.84 0.40 -16.32
N GLY A 96 -12.77 1.16 -16.07
CA GLY A 96 -12.54 2.47 -16.68
C GLY A 96 -12.49 2.41 -18.21
N PHE A 97 -11.78 1.44 -18.79
CA PHE A 97 -11.74 1.29 -20.25
C PHE A 97 -13.12 0.93 -20.86
N ARG A 98 -13.93 0.13 -20.17
CA ARG A 98 -15.27 -0.22 -20.65
C ARG A 98 -16.25 0.95 -20.54
N THR A 99 -16.21 1.71 -19.45
CA THR A 99 -17.08 2.89 -19.29
C THR A 99 -16.68 4.02 -20.22
N ILE A 100 -15.39 4.23 -20.48
CA ILE A 100 -14.91 5.23 -21.44
C ILE A 100 -15.35 4.90 -22.86
N GLN A 101 -15.27 3.62 -23.28
CA GLN A 101 -15.74 3.22 -24.61
C GLN A 101 -17.26 3.31 -24.74
N ALA A 102 -18.01 2.86 -23.73
CA ALA A 102 -19.47 2.97 -23.73
C ALA A 102 -19.93 4.44 -23.75
N ASN A 103 -19.25 5.33 -23.03
CA ASN A 103 -19.58 6.75 -23.03
C ASN A 103 -19.19 7.43 -24.36
N LYS A 104 -18.06 7.06 -24.96
CA LYS A 104 -17.66 7.54 -26.30
C LYS A 104 -18.66 7.11 -27.38
N GLU A 105 -19.17 5.88 -27.33
CA GLU A 105 -20.21 5.42 -28.24
C GLU A 105 -21.55 6.14 -28.01
N ALA A 106 -21.93 6.39 -26.75
CA ALA A 106 -23.12 7.15 -26.42
C ALA A 106 -23.03 8.59 -26.96
N HIS A 107 -21.90 9.27 -26.72
CA HIS A 107 -21.65 10.60 -27.27
C HIS A 107 -21.68 10.64 -28.79
N ARG A 108 -21.06 9.66 -29.47
CA ARG A 108 -21.10 9.57 -30.93
C ARG A 108 -22.52 9.40 -31.47
N LYS A 109 -23.35 8.58 -30.81
CA LYS A 109 -24.77 8.39 -31.19
C LYS A 109 -25.56 9.68 -31.04
N THR A 110 -25.39 10.42 -29.94
CA THR A 110 -26.05 11.71 -29.72
C THR A 110 -25.66 12.75 -30.78
N ILE A 111 -24.38 12.84 -31.16
CA ILE A 111 -23.93 13.77 -32.21
C ILE A 111 -24.54 13.40 -33.57
N LEU A 112 -24.59 12.10 -33.92
CA LEU A 112 -25.20 11.64 -35.16
C LEU A 112 -26.70 11.93 -35.20
N GLU A 113 -27.40 11.76 -34.09
CA GLU A 113 -28.82 12.07 -33.97
C GLU A 113 -29.10 13.57 -34.13
N LEU A 114 -28.34 14.43 -33.43
CA LEU A 114 -28.45 15.89 -33.55
C LEU A 114 -28.13 16.37 -34.97
N THR A 115 -27.15 15.75 -35.62
CA THR A 115 -26.79 16.06 -37.02
C THR A 115 -27.92 15.68 -37.97
N SER A 116 -28.51 14.50 -37.80
CA SER A 116 -29.65 14.03 -38.59
C SER A 116 -30.88 14.94 -38.42
N GLN A 117 -31.21 15.31 -37.17
CA GLN A 117 -32.29 16.25 -36.88
C GLN A 117 -32.01 17.65 -37.46
N GLY A 118 -30.75 18.11 -37.42
CA GLY A 118 -30.36 19.36 -38.06
C GLY A 118 -30.55 19.34 -39.58
N GLN A 119 -30.24 18.21 -40.24
CA GLN A 119 -30.44 18.04 -41.68
C GLN A 119 -31.92 18.03 -42.07
N SER A 120 -32.78 17.34 -41.31
CA SER A 120 -34.21 17.32 -41.59
C SER A 120 -34.86 18.69 -41.40
N ILE A 121 -34.52 19.39 -40.32
CA ILE A 121 -35.00 20.76 -40.07
C ILE A 121 -34.52 21.70 -41.17
N ARG A 122 -33.26 21.56 -41.62
CA ARG A 122 -32.72 22.35 -42.73
C ARG A 122 -33.47 22.09 -44.04
N GLN A 123 -33.74 20.82 -44.37
CA GLN A 123 -34.51 20.47 -45.56
C GLN A 123 -35.94 21.03 -45.50
N GLU A 124 -36.56 21.02 -44.31
CA GLU A 124 -37.89 21.57 -44.14
C GLU A 124 -37.91 23.11 -44.18
N LEU A 125 -36.83 23.75 -43.73
CA LEU A 125 -36.65 25.19 -43.88
C LEU A 125 -36.47 25.57 -45.35
N ASP A 126 -35.66 24.79 -46.08
CA ASP A 126 -35.39 25.01 -47.50
C ASP A 126 -36.67 24.83 -48.35
N SER A 127 -37.53 23.87 -47.99
CA SER A 127 -38.83 23.68 -48.64
C SER A 127 -39.82 24.82 -48.33
N MET A 128 -39.87 25.31 -47.10
CA MET A 128 -40.68 26.49 -46.70
C MET A 128 -40.17 27.81 -47.31
N ILE A 129 -38.86 27.94 -47.52
CA ILE A 129 -38.27 29.10 -48.17
C ILE A 129 -38.61 29.15 -49.67
N ARG A 130 -38.78 27.99 -50.31
CA ARG A 130 -39.10 27.88 -51.75
C ARG A 130 -40.52 28.32 -52.14
N ILE A 131 -41.44 28.47 -51.18
CA ILE A 131 -42.83 28.87 -51.45
C ILE A 131 -42.88 30.39 -51.75
N PRO A 132 -43.42 30.82 -52.90
CA PRO A 132 -43.35 32.22 -53.35
C PRO A 132 -44.31 33.18 -52.64
N VAL A 133 -45.35 32.68 -51.95
CA VAL A 133 -46.30 33.51 -51.18
C VAL A 133 -46.40 32.97 -49.75
N LYS A 134 -45.90 33.73 -48.77
CA LYS A 134 -45.80 33.31 -47.37
C LYS A 134 -47.04 33.71 -46.58
N SER A 135 -47.66 32.76 -45.89
CA SER A 135 -48.73 32.99 -44.92
C SER A 135 -48.15 33.39 -43.56
N HIS A 136 -48.90 34.15 -42.75
CA HIS A 136 -48.45 34.55 -41.40
C HIS A 136 -48.13 33.34 -40.51
N ALA A 137 -48.89 32.25 -40.64
CA ALA A 137 -48.61 30.99 -39.94
C ALA A 137 -47.28 30.32 -40.40
N ASP A 138 -46.97 30.42 -41.69
CA ASP A 138 -45.74 29.90 -42.29
C ASP A 138 -44.51 30.70 -41.83
N SER A 139 -44.64 32.03 -41.70
CA SER A 139 -43.59 32.90 -41.16
C SER A 139 -43.22 32.56 -39.70
N ILE A 140 -44.19 32.22 -38.85
CA ILE A 140 -43.95 31.79 -37.47
C ILE A 140 -43.31 30.39 -37.43
N GLY A 141 -43.70 29.49 -38.34
CA GLY A 141 -43.10 28.17 -38.49
C GLY A 141 -41.62 28.22 -38.83
N ILE A 142 -41.22 29.09 -39.75
CA ILE A 142 -39.82 29.30 -40.14
C ILE A 142 -38.97 29.78 -38.96
N ILE A 143 -39.45 30.75 -38.18
CA ILE A 143 -38.71 31.29 -37.02
C ILE A 143 -38.49 30.21 -35.96
N LYS A 144 -39.51 29.39 -35.65
CA LYS A 144 -39.36 28.30 -34.68
C LYS A 144 -38.32 27.27 -35.14
N ARG A 145 -38.33 26.90 -36.41
CA ARG A 145 -37.39 25.93 -36.99
C ARG A 145 -35.96 26.47 -37.07
N TYR A 146 -35.81 27.76 -37.36
CA TYR A 146 -34.51 28.45 -37.31
C TYR A 146 -33.92 28.45 -35.89
N ASN A 147 -34.73 28.78 -34.87
CA ASN A 147 -34.29 28.72 -33.47
C ASN A 147 -33.89 27.30 -33.04
N SER A 148 -34.63 26.28 -33.48
CA SER A 148 -34.25 24.88 -33.24
C SER A 148 -32.93 24.52 -33.90
N LEU A 149 -32.68 24.97 -35.13
CA LEU A 149 -31.43 24.74 -35.85
C LEU A 149 -30.25 25.46 -35.17
N GLU A 150 -30.45 26.69 -34.70
CA GLU A 150 -29.45 27.45 -33.96
C GLU A 150 -29.07 26.76 -32.64
N ASN A 151 -30.05 26.23 -31.91
CA ASN A 151 -29.81 25.48 -30.69
C ASN A 151 -29.02 24.19 -30.96
N ILE A 152 -29.35 23.45 -32.03
CA ILE A 152 -28.60 22.26 -32.45
C ILE A 152 -27.16 22.64 -32.82
N ALA A 153 -26.96 23.73 -33.57
CA ALA A 153 -25.63 24.20 -33.96
C ALA A 153 -24.78 24.62 -32.74
N LYS A 154 -25.38 25.31 -31.76
CA LYS A 154 -24.72 25.66 -30.49
C LYS A 154 -24.33 24.41 -29.70
N SER A 155 -25.22 23.43 -29.60
CA SER A 155 -24.95 22.15 -28.93
C SER A 155 -23.83 21.38 -29.61
N LEU A 156 -23.80 21.31 -30.95
CA LEU A 156 -22.70 20.67 -31.68
C LEU A 156 -21.36 21.36 -31.44
N LYS A 157 -21.34 22.70 -31.47
CA LYS A 157 -20.12 23.49 -31.18
C LYS A 157 -19.62 23.31 -29.75
N GLN A 158 -20.53 23.25 -28.77
CA GLN A 158 -20.15 23.03 -27.38
C GLN A 158 -19.58 21.62 -27.15
N ASN A 159 -20.08 20.60 -27.85
CA ASN A 159 -19.53 19.25 -27.75
C ASN A 159 -18.13 19.15 -28.41
N ASP A 160 -17.88 19.84 -29.52
CA ASP A 160 -16.57 19.87 -30.22
C ASP A 160 -15.47 20.60 -29.42
N THR A 161 -15.82 21.48 -28.48
CA THR A 161 -14.85 22.23 -27.64
C THR A 161 -14.46 21.47 -26.36
N ASN A 162 -15.22 20.42 -26.00
CA ASN A 162 -14.98 19.64 -24.77
C ASN A 162 -14.21 18.32 -25.03
N ASP A 163 -13.86 18.03 -26.29
CA ASP A 163 -12.88 17.00 -26.69
C ASP A 163 -11.47 17.61 -26.82
#